data_AF-A0A9E1QAG0-F1
#
_entry.id   AF-A0A9E1QAG0-F1
#
_cell.length_a   1.000
_cell.length_b   1.000
_cell.length_c   1.000
_cell.angle_alpha   90.00
_cell.angle_beta   90.00
_cell.angle_gamma   90.00
#
_symmetry.space_group_name_H-M   'P 1'
#
loop_
_entity.id
_entity.type
_entity.pdbx_description
1 polymer ?
#
loop_
_entity_poly.entity_id
_entity_poly.type
_entity_poly.pdbx_seq_one_letter_code
_entity_poly.pdbx_strand_id
1 'polypeptide(L)'
;AVKKGLVFMNEIGVDPGIDHMSAMEVIDKISNLGAKMILFESFTGGLVAPESDNNLWNYKFTWNPRNVVLAGQGGAAMFIQEGTYKYIPYHKLFRRTEFLTLNGNGKFEAYANRDSLKYRGIYGLEDIRTMYRGTIRKVGFSRAWNIFIQLGMTDDSYTIEGSESMSYRDFVNLFLAYSPNDSVELKLRSYLKIDQDDIVWDKLIELDIFSATKKIGISNATPAQMLQKILLDSWTLEEDEKDMIIMHHKFGYELNGKKHQIESSLVVKGENQTFTAMAKTVGLPVAIATLKILNKEITTPGVQLPITKEVYAPILKELEEYGIKFTEKQVPYLGYNPENVVG
;
A
#
# COMPACT_ATOMS: atom_id res chain seq x y z
N ALA A 1 -19.35 -18.54 17.21
CA ALA A 1 -18.05 -18.35 17.89
C ALA A 1 -18.21 -18.23 19.40
N VAL A 2 -18.71 -17.10 19.91
CA VAL A 2 -18.80 -16.79 21.36
C VAL A 2 -19.50 -17.86 22.19
N LYS A 3 -20.74 -18.24 21.85
CA LYS A 3 -21.49 -19.29 22.58
C LYS A 3 -20.80 -20.65 22.65
N LYS A 4 -19.87 -20.93 21.72
CA LYS A 4 -19.11 -22.18 21.64
C LYS A 4 -17.68 -22.05 22.19
N GLY A 5 -17.29 -20.89 22.74
CA GLY A 5 -15.93 -20.64 23.21
C GLY A 5 -14.86 -20.69 22.11
N LEU A 6 -15.23 -20.45 20.85
CA LEU A 6 -14.31 -20.54 19.71
C LEU A 6 -13.72 -19.16 19.37
N VAL A 7 -12.41 -19.14 19.09
CA VAL A 7 -11.65 -17.98 18.63
C VAL A 7 -11.52 -18.02 17.11
N PHE A 8 -11.88 -16.94 16.43
CA PHE A 8 -11.64 -16.74 15.00
C PHE A 8 -10.83 -15.46 14.82
N MET A 9 -9.50 -15.60 14.72
CA MET A 9 -8.58 -14.48 14.51
C MET A 9 -8.50 -14.15 13.02
N ASN A 10 -8.77 -12.90 12.66
CA ASN A 10 -8.69 -12.39 11.29
C ASN A 10 -7.65 -11.28 11.22
N GLU A 11 -7.36 -10.80 10.01
CA GLU A 11 -6.52 -9.62 9.81
C GLU A 11 -5.18 -9.74 10.54
N ILE A 12 -4.52 -10.91 10.43
CA ILE A 12 -3.29 -11.26 11.15
C ILE A 12 -2.12 -11.49 10.17
N GLY A 13 -1.97 -10.61 9.18
CA GLY A 13 -0.83 -10.60 8.27
C GLY A 13 0.08 -9.40 8.53
N VAL A 14 0.38 -8.64 7.47
CA VAL A 14 1.18 -7.41 7.56
C VAL A 14 0.30 -6.15 7.60
N ASP A 15 -0.55 -5.99 6.58
CA ASP A 15 -1.53 -4.91 6.42
C ASP A 15 -2.72 -5.50 5.64
N PRO A 16 -3.76 -6.01 6.34
CA PRO A 16 -3.98 -5.86 7.78
C PRO A 16 -3.30 -6.94 8.66
N GLY A 17 -2.76 -6.54 9.80
CA GLY A 17 -2.13 -7.39 10.84
C GLY A 17 -1.11 -6.67 11.70
N ILE A 18 0.17 -6.73 11.32
CA ILE A 18 1.24 -6.00 12.02
C ILE A 18 0.91 -4.51 12.15
N ASP A 19 0.26 -3.90 11.17
CA ASP A 19 -0.19 -2.51 11.22
C ASP A 19 -1.17 -2.26 12.39
N HIS A 20 -2.16 -3.14 12.59
CA HIS A 20 -3.09 -3.09 13.72
C HIS A 20 -2.37 -3.22 15.06
N MET A 21 -1.56 -4.28 15.17
CA MET A 21 -0.88 -4.62 16.42
C MET A 21 0.05 -3.50 16.86
N SER A 22 0.89 -3.01 15.95
CA SER A 22 1.86 -1.95 16.23
C SER A 22 1.19 -0.59 16.46
N ALA A 23 0.08 -0.29 15.76
CA ALA A 23 -0.69 0.92 16.03
C ALA A 23 -1.32 0.90 17.43
N MET A 24 -1.99 -0.20 17.80
CA MET A 24 -2.67 -0.33 19.09
C MET A 24 -1.70 -0.35 20.26
N GLU A 25 -0.51 -0.94 20.10
CA GLU A 25 0.50 -0.90 21.16
C GLU A 25 0.88 0.55 21.52
N VAL A 26 1.09 1.42 20.52
CA VAL A 26 1.44 2.83 20.75
C VAL A 26 0.23 3.64 21.22
N ILE A 27 -0.95 3.41 20.66
CA ILE A 27 -2.19 4.06 21.08
C ILE A 27 -2.48 3.75 22.55
N ASP A 28 -2.39 2.49 22.97
CA ASP A 28 -2.60 2.10 24.37
C ASP A 28 -1.54 2.73 25.28
N LYS A 29 -0.26 2.75 24.87
CA LYS A 29 0.81 3.44 25.63
C LYS A 29 0.45 4.92 25.85
N ILE A 30 0.00 5.63 24.81
CA ILE A 30 -0.37 7.05 24.88
C ILE A 30 -1.62 7.25 25.76
N SER A 31 -2.67 6.47 25.55
CA SER A 31 -3.92 6.56 26.31
C SER A 31 -3.70 6.24 27.80
N ASN A 32 -2.82 5.30 28.15
CA ASN A 32 -2.47 4.99 29.53
C ASN A 32 -1.75 6.14 30.26
N LEU A 33 -1.18 7.10 29.53
CA LEU A 33 -0.64 8.34 30.09
C LEU A 33 -1.71 9.41 30.33
N GLY A 34 -2.98 9.14 29.99
CA GLY A 34 -4.06 10.12 30.01
C GLY A 34 -3.97 11.17 28.90
N ALA A 35 -3.17 10.91 27.85
CA ALA A 35 -3.03 11.81 26.71
C ALA A 35 -4.20 11.66 25.73
N LYS A 36 -4.50 12.74 25.00
CA LYS A 36 -5.51 12.76 23.94
C LYS A 36 -4.86 12.59 22.58
N MET A 37 -5.22 11.55 21.84
CA MET A 37 -4.83 11.38 20.43
C MET A 37 -5.46 12.46 19.54
N ILE A 38 -4.65 13.10 18.69
CA ILE A 38 -5.10 14.15 17.76
C ILE A 38 -4.75 13.85 16.30
N LEU A 39 -3.73 13.03 16.04
CA LEU A 39 -3.29 12.64 14.71
C LEU A 39 -2.85 11.17 14.69
N PHE A 40 -3.32 10.41 13.71
CA PHE A 40 -2.84 9.07 13.41
C PHE A 40 -2.66 8.91 11.91
N GLU A 41 -1.45 8.58 11.49
CA GLU A 41 -1.18 8.20 10.11
C GLU A 41 -0.51 6.85 10.06
N SER A 42 -0.84 6.05 9.05
CA SER A 42 -0.25 4.73 8.87
C SER A 42 0.00 4.45 7.41
N PHE A 43 1.24 4.11 7.09
CA PHE A 43 1.69 3.89 5.74
C PHE A 43 2.41 2.55 5.64
N THR A 44 2.04 1.72 4.67
CA THR A 44 2.71 0.42 4.43
C THR A 44 3.05 0.26 2.95
N GLY A 45 4.19 -0.31 2.63
CA GLY A 45 4.53 -0.69 1.25
C GLY A 45 5.42 -1.92 1.18
N GLY A 46 5.02 -2.89 0.37
CA GLY A 46 5.90 -3.93 -0.16
C GLY A 46 6.56 -3.42 -1.45
N LEU A 47 7.88 -3.35 -1.43
CA LEU A 47 8.74 -2.79 -2.47
C LEU A 47 9.87 -3.77 -2.80
N VAL A 48 10.62 -3.48 -3.85
CA VAL A 48 11.91 -4.12 -4.07
C VAL A 48 12.95 -3.55 -3.09
N ALA A 49 13.86 -4.39 -2.60
CA ALA A 49 14.94 -3.92 -1.74
C ALA A 49 15.92 -3.04 -2.54
N PRO A 50 16.55 -2.01 -1.93
CA PRO A 50 17.43 -1.10 -2.67
C PRO A 50 18.56 -1.76 -3.46
N GLU A 51 19.11 -2.87 -2.95
CA GLU A 51 20.15 -3.67 -3.60
C GLU A 51 19.67 -4.45 -4.84
N SER A 52 18.36 -4.63 -4.98
CA SER A 52 17.71 -5.33 -6.10
C SER A 52 16.86 -4.37 -6.96
N ASP A 53 16.87 -3.09 -6.63
CA ASP A 53 16.09 -2.05 -7.31
C ASP A 53 16.77 -1.65 -8.63
N ASN A 54 16.44 -2.37 -9.70
CA ASN A 54 17.15 -2.31 -10.99
C ASN A 54 16.26 -1.96 -12.19
N ASN A 55 15.03 -1.49 -11.96
CA ASN A 55 14.12 -1.07 -13.02
C ASN A 55 13.64 0.36 -12.81
N LEU A 56 13.26 1.03 -13.89
CA LEU A 56 12.81 2.42 -13.84
C LEU A 56 11.56 2.56 -12.97
N TRP A 57 10.67 1.57 -12.90
CA TRP A 57 9.48 1.60 -12.05
C TRP A 57 9.75 1.55 -10.55
N ASN A 58 10.95 1.12 -10.16
CA ASN A 58 11.35 0.81 -8.79
C ASN A 58 10.32 -0.12 -8.10
N TYR A 59 9.82 -1.11 -8.85
CA TYR A 59 8.78 -2.03 -8.37
C TYR A 59 8.89 -3.39 -9.03
N LYS A 60 8.67 -4.45 -8.22
CA LYS A 60 8.52 -5.83 -8.66
C LYS A 60 7.38 -6.48 -7.85
N PHE A 61 6.75 -7.52 -8.40
CA PHE A 61 5.71 -8.25 -7.70
C PHE A 61 6.29 -9.16 -6.64
N THR A 62 5.89 -8.92 -5.39
CA THR A 62 6.34 -9.67 -4.20
C THR A 62 5.17 -10.30 -3.45
N TRP A 63 3.97 -10.12 -3.98
CA TRP A 63 2.67 -10.58 -3.50
C TRP A 63 1.70 -10.62 -4.67
N ASN A 64 0.44 -10.97 -4.40
CA ASN A 64 -0.58 -11.15 -5.44
C ASN A 64 -0.65 -9.95 -6.41
N PRO A 65 -0.21 -10.10 -7.69
CA PRO A 65 -0.17 -9.03 -8.67
C PRO A 65 -1.54 -8.38 -8.91
N ARG A 66 -2.61 -9.17 -8.78
CA ARG A 66 -3.98 -8.72 -9.00
C ARG A 66 -4.33 -7.54 -8.09
N ASN A 67 -3.94 -7.63 -6.83
CA ASN A 67 -4.24 -6.60 -5.85
C ASN A 67 -3.47 -5.30 -6.09
N VAL A 68 -2.30 -5.38 -6.74
CA VAL A 68 -1.55 -4.20 -7.20
C VAL A 68 -2.27 -3.54 -8.37
N VAL A 69 -2.70 -4.33 -9.36
CA VAL A 69 -3.38 -3.80 -10.56
C VAL A 69 -4.71 -3.13 -10.20
N LEU A 70 -5.45 -3.72 -9.26
CA LEU A 70 -6.72 -3.19 -8.77
C LEU A 70 -6.56 -2.19 -7.61
N ALA A 71 -5.33 -1.78 -7.28
CA ALA A 71 -5.08 -0.89 -6.15
C ALA A 71 -5.85 0.44 -6.30
N GLY A 72 -6.51 0.85 -5.23
CA GLY A 72 -7.30 2.08 -5.20
C GLY A 72 -8.72 1.97 -5.78
N GLN A 73 -9.09 0.84 -6.39
CA GLN A 73 -10.46 0.62 -6.85
C GLN A 73 -11.44 0.33 -5.71
N GLY A 74 -12.74 0.42 -6.01
CA GLY A 74 -13.82 0.12 -5.08
C GLY A 74 -14.40 1.32 -4.33
N GLY A 75 -14.14 2.55 -4.81
CA GLY A 75 -14.76 3.78 -4.29
C GLY A 75 -13.76 4.93 -4.17
N ALA A 76 -14.22 6.05 -3.60
CA ALA A 76 -13.35 7.15 -3.24
C ALA A 76 -12.47 6.76 -2.04
N ALA A 77 -11.22 7.24 -2.03
CA ALA A 77 -10.44 7.21 -0.80
C ALA A 77 -11.00 8.28 0.17
N MET A 78 -11.20 7.91 1.44
CA MET A 78 -11.88 8.73 2.44
C MET A 78 -11.05 8.79 3.72
N PHE A 79 -10.84 9.99 4.24
CA PHE A 79 -10.05 10.23 5.45
C PHE A 79 -10.45 11.56 6.10
N ILE A 80 -9.95 11.82 7.31
CA ILE A 80 -10.13 13.10 8.00
C ILE A 80 -8.77 13.76 8.18
N GLN A 81 -8.70 15.06 7.91
CA GLN A 81 -7.47 15.83 8.03
C GLN A 81 -7.80 17.18 8.66
N GLU A 82 -7.19 17.45 9.82
CA GLU A 82 -7.39 18.67 10.62
C GLU A 82 -8.87 18.97 10.95
N GLY A 83 -9.69 17.91 11.10
CA GLY A 83 -11.12 17.98 11.37
C GLY A 83 -12.01 18.07 10.13
N THR A 84 -11.44 18.05 8.93
CA THR A 84 -12.19 18.12 7.67
C THR A 84 -12.16 16.76 6.95
N TYR A 85 -13.34 16.24 6.60
CA TYR A 85 -13.44 15.05 5.76
C TYR A 85 -12.92 15.32 4.35
N LYS A 86 -12.12 14.40 3.82
CA LYS A 86 -11.55 14.45 2.48
C LYS A 86 -11.96 13.22 1.70
N TYR A 87 -12.22 13.44 0.41
CA TYR A 87 -12.61 12.42 -0.56
C TYR A 87 -11.71 12.56 -1.79
N ILE A 88 -11.10 11.46 -2.22
CA ILE A 88 -10.31 11.41 -3.46
C ILE A 88 -10.93 10.37 -4.39
N PRO A 89 -11.52 10.78 -5.52
CA PRO A 89 -12.04 9.83 -6.49
C PRO A 89 -10.89 9.06 -7.15
N TYR A 90 -11.15 7.82 -7.57
CA TYR A 90 -10.13 6.89 -8.08
C TYR A 90 -9.23 7.51 -9.17
N HIS A 91 -9.81 8.20 -10.16
CA HIS A 91 -9.08 8.83 -11.26
C HIS A 91 -8.15 9.99 -10.85
N LYS A 92 -8.17 10.43 -9.58
CA LYS A 92 -7.25 11.43 -9.01
C LYS A 92 -6.29 10.84 -7.98
N LEU A 93 -6.48 9.58 -7.57
CA LEU A 93 -5.80 8.99 -6.41
C LEU A 93 -4.27 9.04 -6.55
N PHE A 94 -3.75 8.56 -7.68
CA PHE A 94 -2.31 8.47 -7.94
C PHE A 94 -1.67 9.81 -8.36
N ARG A 95 -2.46 10.90 -8.37
CA ARG A 95 -1.96 12.28 -8.54
C ARG A 95 -2.01 13.10 -7.26
N ARG A 96 -2.69 12.60 -6.22
CA ARG A 96 -2.78 13.24 -4.90
C ARG A 96 -2.05 12.37 -3.88
N THR A 97 -0.72 12.43 -3.95
CA THR A 97 0.19 11.68 -3.09
C THR A 97 0.86 12.58 -2.05
N GLU A 98 1.21 12.02 -0.90
CA GLU A 98 2.05 12.65 0.11
C GLU A 98 3.50 12.20 -0.06
N PHE A 99 4.46 13.09 0.16
CA PHE A 99 5.87 12.71 0.21
C PHE A 99 6.26 12.27 1.62
N LEU A 100 7.02 11.18 1.69
CA LEU A 100 7.53 10.62 2.94
C LEU A 100 9.05 10.55 2.90
N THR A 101 9.70 10.96 3.99
CA THR A 101 11.14 10.74 4.19
C THR A 101 11.31 9.72 5.31
N LEU A 102 11.80 8.53 4.97
CA LEU A 102 11.96 7.42 5.90
C LEU A 102 13.44 7.05 6.03
N ASN A 103 13.86 6.68 7.24
CA ASN A 103 15.22 6.22 7.57
C ASN A 103 16.35 7.17 7.12
N GLY A 104 16.22 8.45 7.45
CA GLY A 104 17.21 9.48 7.13
C GLY A 104 16.95 10.13 5.77
N ASN A 105 17.26 9.44 4.67
CA ASN A 105 17.28 10.04 3.33
C ASN A 105 16.41 9.33 2.28
N GLY A 106 15.70 8.26 2.64
CA GLY A 106 14.84 7.54 1.70
C GLY A 106 13.60 8.38 1.36
N LYS A 107 13.51 8.86 0.11
CA LYS A 107 12.33 9.58 -0.39
C LYS A 107 11.32 8.61 -1.00
N PHE A 108 10.11 8.66 -0.49
CA PHE A 108 8.97 7.88 -0.94
C PHE A 108 7.78 8.79 -1.20
N GLU A 109 6.78 8.23 -1.86
CA GLU A 109 5.46 8.82 -1.99
C GLU A 109 4.42 7.84 -1.44
N ALA A 110 3.30 8.34 -0.95
CA ALA A 110 2.18 7.52 -0.53
C ALA A 110 0.87 8.05 -1.10
N TYR A 111 0.04 7.15 -1.59
CA TYR A 111 -1.35 7.44 -1.96
C TYR A 111 -2.30 6.90 -0.89
N ALA A 112 -3.49 7.50 -0.78
CA ALA A 112 -4.47 7.14 0.24
C ALA A 112 -5.08 5.75 0.01
N ASN A 113 -5.28 5.00 1.08
CA ASN A 113 -5.89 3.67 1.05
C ASN A 113 -7.38 3.74 1.37
N ARG A 114 -8.22 3.45 0.37
CA ARG A 114 -9.68 3.25 0.49
C ARG A 114 -10.28 4.13 1.58
N ASP A 115 -11.00 3.55 2.54
CA ASP A 115 -11.67 4.27 3.61
C ASP A 115 -10.91 4.16 4.93
N SER A 116 -10.16 5.20 5.28
CA SER A 116 -9.48 5.32 6.58
C SER A 116 -10.47 5.56 7.73
N LEU A 117 -11.66 6.13 7.46
CA LEU A 117 -12.62 6.53 8.50
C LEU A 117 -13.20 5.33 9.25
N LYS A 118 -13.24 4.16 8.61
CA LYS A 118 -13.66 2.88 9.22
C LYS A 118 -12.79 2.49 10.42
N TYR A 119 -11.53 2.93 10.44
CA TYR A 119 -10.59 2.56 11.50
C TYR A 119 -10.72 3.43 12.76
N ARG A 120 -11.48 4.53 12.72
CA ARG A 120 -11.72 5.35 13.92
C ARG A 120 -12.37 4.55 15.04
N GLY A 121 -13.48 3.86 14.75
CA GLY A 121 -14.16 3.03 15.76
C GLY A 121 -13.34 1.78 16.13
N ILE A 122 -12.55 1.25 15.21
CA ILE A 122 -11.70 0.07 15.48
C ILE A 122 -10.62 0.41 16.53
N TYR A 123 -10.08 1.63 16.48
CA TYR A 123 -9.00 2.08 17.36
C TYR A 123 -9.45 2.96 18.53
N GLY A 124 -10.76 3.24 18.68
CA GLY A 124 -11.27 4.18 19.69
C GLY A 124 -10.81 5.63 19.46
N LEU A 125 -10.77 6.04 18.19
CA LEU A 125 -10.29 7.33 17.69
C LEU A 125 -11.40 8.13 17.00
N GLU A 126 -12.64 8.08 17.50
CA GLU A 126 -13.83 8.70 16.89
C GLU A 126 -13.65 10.21 16.66
N ASP A 127 -13.11 10.91 17.66
CA ASP A 127 -12.92 12.36 17.70
C ASP A 127 -11.54 12.83 17.19
N ILE A 128 -10.77 11.94 16.55
CA ILE A 128 -9.45 12.29 16.06
C ILE A 128 -9.54 13.35 14.95
N ARG A 129 -8.65 14.35 14.99
CA ARG A 129 -8.66 15.43 13.99
C ARG A 129 -8.07 14.98 12.67
N THR A 130 -7.08 14.11 12.71
CA THR A 130 -6.40 13.60 11.51
C THR A 130 -6.27 12.09 11.60
N MET A 131 -6.83 11.38 10.61
CA MET A 131 -6.63 9.94 10.42
C MET A 131 -6.44 9.66 8.93
N TYR A 132 -5.25 9.17 8.56
CA TYR A 132 -4.87 8.88 7.19
C TYR A 132 -4.17 7.52 7.10
N ARG A 133 -4.64 6.62 6.24
CA ARG A 133 -3.92 5.40 5.87
C ARG A 133 -3.52 5.46 4.41
N GLY A 134 -2.33 4.99 4.07
CA GLY A 134 -1.83 5.02 2.71
C GLY A 134 -0.86 3.91 2.35
N THR A 135 -0.60 3.76 1.05
CA THR A 135 0.36 2.78 0.54
C THR A 135 1.59 3.47 0.00
N ILE A 136 2.76 3.01 0.46
CA ILE A 136 4.07 3.57 0.11
C ILE A 136 4.52 3.04 -1.25
N ARG A 137 5.07 3.93 -2.07
CA ARG A 137 5.80 3.66 -3.30
C ARG A 137 7.05 4.53 -3.40
N LYS A 138 7.95 4.17 -4.31
CA LYS A 138 9.07 5.04 -4.69
C LYS A 138 8.55 6.22 -5.49
N VAL A 139 9.18 7.37 -5.31
CA VAL A 139 8.79 8.62 -5.99
C VAL A 139 8.73 8.42 -7.50
N GLY A 140 7.63 8.86 -8.12
CA GLY A 140 7.41 8.77 -9.56
C GLY A 140 6.66 7.52 -10.02
N PHE A 141 6.45 6.52 -9.16
CA PHE A 141 5.61 5.36 -9.46
C PHE A 141 4.17 5.79 -9.77
N SER A 142 3.55 6.59 -8.90
CA SER A 142 2.14 6.96 -8.96
C SER A 142 1.85 7.86 -10.15
N ARG A 143 2.76 8.78 -10.48
CA ARG A 143 2.67 9.59 -11.70
C ARG A 143 2.60 8.71 -12.95
N ALA A 144 3.46 7.71 -13.05
CA ALA A 144 3.49 6.80 -14.20
C ALA A 144 2.29 5.85 -14.20
N TRP A 145 1.94 5.27 -13.05
CA TRP A 145 0.78 4.39 -12.89
C TRP A 145 -0.54 5.07 -13.26
N ASN A 146 -0.64 6.38 -13.01
CA ASN A 146 -1.82 7.16 -13.37
C ASN A 146 -2.14 7.12 -14.88
N ILE A 147 -1.17 6.84 -15.76
CA ILE A 147 -1.41 6.63 -17.20
C ILE A 147 -2.40 5.49 -17.42
N PHE A 148 -2.17 4.34 -16.79
CA PHE A 148 -3.06 3.18 -16.92
C PHE A 148 -4.46 3.47 -16.39
N ILE A 149 -4.54 4.28 -15.34
CA ILE A 149 -5.83 4.73 -14.78
C ILE A 149 -6.56 5.66 -15.74
N GLN A 150 -5.89 6.65 -16.33
CA GLN A 150 -6.54 7.58 -17.26
C GLN A 150 -7.00 6.89 -18.56
N LEU A 151 -6.31 5.80 -18.95
CA LEU A 151 -6.71 4.97 -20.09
C LEU A 151 -7.83 3.98 -19.75
N GLY A 152 -8.11 3.73 -18.47
CA GLY A 152 -9.05 2.67 -18.05
C GLY A 152 -8.48 1.25 -18.14
N MET A 153 -7.16 1.10 -18.27
CA MET A 153 -6.48 -0.20 -18.38
C MET A 153 -6.47 -0.99 -17.07
N THR A 154 -6.82 -0.37 -15.95
CA THR A 154 -6.97 -1.06 -14.68
C THR A 154 -8.38 -1.59 -14.46
N ASP A 155 -9.35 -1.30 -15.34
CA ASP A 155 -10.75 -1.71 -15.16
C ASP A 155 -10.90 -3.25 -15.20
N ASP A 156 -11.75 -3.75 -14.33
CA ASP A 156 -11.98 -5.18 -14.13
C ASP A 156 -13.46 -5.58 -14.24
N SER A 157 -14.30 -4.65 -14.71
CA SER A 157 -15.76 -4.82 -14.75
C SER A 157 -16.29 -5.41 -16.04
N TYR A 158 -15.47 -5.49 -17.10
CA TYR A 158 -15.84 -6.05 -18.40
C TYR A 158 -14.68 -6.80 -19.04
N THR A 159 -15.00 -7.67 -19.99
CA THR A 159 -14.06 -8.50 -20.73
C THR A 159 -13.91 -8.02 -22.17
N ILE A 160 -12.74 -8.27 -22.77
CA ILE A 160 -12.42 -7.95 -24.15
C ILE A 160 -12.43 -9.22 -24.99
N GLU A 161 -13.26 -9.25 -26.04
CA GLU A 161 -13.34 -10.37 -26.97
C GLU A 161 -12.04 -10.51 -27.79
N GLY A 162 -11.59 -11.75 -28.01
CA GLY A 162 -10.39 -12.06 -28.80
C GLY A 162 -9.07 -11.66 -28.14
N SER A 163 -9.10 -11.33 -26.84
CA SER A 163 -7.94 -10.87 -26.07
C SER A 163 -6.76 -11.83 -26.14
N GLU A 164 -6.97 -13.14 -26.30
CA GLU A 164 -5.90 -14.13 -26.38
C GLU A 164 -4.95 -13.92 -27.58
N SER A 165 -5.46 -13.34 -28.67
CA SER A 165 -4.73 -13.14 -29.92
C SER A 165 -4.10 -11.75 -30.05
N MET A 166 -4.47 -10.83 -29.17
CA MET A 166 -3.99 -9.44 -29.18
C MET A 166 -2.52 -9.37 -28.78
N SER A 167 -1.76 -8.52 -29.48
CA SER A 167 -0.44 -8.11 -29.01
C SER A 167 -0.55 -7.08 -27.89
N TYR A 168 0.56 -6.82 -27.19
CA TYR A 168 0.61 -5.76 -26.16
C TYR A 168 0.31 -4.40 -26.80
N ARG A 169 0.83 -4.18 -28.01
CA ARG A 169 0.49 -3.01 -28.83
C ARG A 169 -0.99 -2.88 -29.12
N ASP A 170 -1.65 -3.97 -29.52
CA ASP A 170 -3.07 -3.98 -29.84
C ASP A 170 -3.90 -3.61 -28.61
N PHE A 171 -3.54 -4.17 -27.45
CA PHE A 171 -4.17 -3.84 -26.17
C PHE A 171 -4.11 -2.34 -25.85
N VAL A 172 -2.94 -1.71 -25.99
CA VAL A 172 -2.81 -0.25 -25.77
C VAL A 172 -3.70 0.53 -26.74
N ASN A 173 -3.73 0.09 -28.00
CA ASN A 173 -4.47 0.75 -29.06
C ASN A 173 -5.99 0.76 -28.83
N LEU A 174 -6.55 -0.20 -28.08
CA LEU A 174 -7.98 -0.27 -27.76
C LEU A 174 -8.48 0.96 -27.00
N PHE A 175 -7.64 1.57 -26.18
CA PHE A 175 -7.99 2.71 -25.33
C PHE A 175 -7.69 4.06 -25.96
N LEU A 176 -7.27 4.07 -27.23
CA LEU A 176 -6.91 5.26 -27.97
C LEU A 176 -7.88 5.48 -29.13
N ALA A 177 -8.02 6.72 -29.57
CA ALA A 177 -8.82 7.04 -30.75
C ALA A 177 -8.31 6.26 -31.97
N TYR A 178 -9.25 5.81 -32.81
CA TYR A 178 -8.93 5.18 -34.08
C TYR A 178 -8.23 6.18 -35.00
N SER A 179 -7.07 5.80 -35.52
CA SER A 179 -6.36 6.52 -36.58
C SER A 179 -5.62 5.48 -37.43
N PRO A 180 -5.80 5.49 -38.76
CA PRO A 180 -5.11 4.55 -39.65
C PRO A 180 -3.65 4.93 -39.90
N ASN A 181 -3.26 6.19 -39.65
CA ASN A 181 -1.95 6.73 -40.01
C ASN A 181 -1.03 6.95 -38.81
N ASP A 182 -1.58 7.20 -37.63
CA ASP A 182 -0.79 7.49 -36.44
C ASP A 182 -0.36 6.21 -35.70
N SER A 183 0.90 6.15 -35.29
CA SER A 183 1.38 5.06 -34.44
C SER A 183 0.70 5.08 -33.06
N VAL A 184 0.65 3.93 -32.40
CA VAL A 184 0.10 3.81 -31.03
C VAL A 184 0.86 4.72 -30.07
N GLU A 185 2.17 4.84 -30.24
CA GLU A 185 3.03 5.70 -29.44
C GLU A 185 2.68 7.18 -29.60
N LEU A 186 2.53 7.65 -30.84
CA LEU A 186 2.17 9.04 -31.14
C LEU A 186 0.80 9.38 -30.56
N LYS A 187 -0.16 8.47 -30.73
CA LYS A 187 -1.50 8.63 -30.16
C LYS A 187 -1.47 8.71 -28.64
N LEU A 188 -0.73 7.82 -27.97
CA LEU A 188 -0.64 7.83 -26.52
C LEU A 188 0.00 9.12 -25.99
N ARG A 189 1.15 9.52 -26.58
CA ARG A 189 1.84 10.76 -26.19
C ARG A 189 0.94 11.98 -26.35
N SER A 190 0.24 12.07 -27.48
CA SER A 190 -0.70 13.16 -27.75
C SER A 190 -1.87 13.16 -26.77
N TYR A 191 -2.49 11.99 -26.54
CA TYR A 191 -3.65 11.85 -25.67
C TYR A 191 -3.36 12.26 -24.22
N LEU A 192 -2.22 11.84 -23.67
CA LEU A 192 -1.84 12.12 -22.28
C LEU A 192 -0.90 13.30 -22.11
N LYS A 193 -0.54 13.98 -23.20
CA LYS A 193 0.40 15.11 -23.23
C LYS A 193 1.72 14.78 -22.54
N ILE A 194 2.31 13.65 -22.92
CA ILE A 194 3.61 13.20 -22.41
C ILE A 194 4.69 13.86 -23.25
N ASP A 195 5.53 14.67 -22.61
CA ASP A 195 6.66 15.33 -23.27
C ASP A 195 7.71 14.31 -23.73
N GLN A 196 8.51 14.70 -24.73
CA GLN A 196 9.47 13.79 -25.37
C GLN A 196 10.57 13.33 -24.41
N ASP A 197 10.95 14.16 -23.44
CA ASP A 197 11.99 13.97 -22.43
C ASP A 197 11.43 13.55 -21.05
N ASP A 198 10.15 13.20 -20.97
CA ASP A 198 9.54 12.74 -19.73
C ASP A 198 9.91 11.28 -19.43
N ILE A 199 10.57 11.05 -18.29
CA ILE A 199 10.94 9.72 -17.76
C ILE A 199 9.76 8.73 -17.66
N VAL A 200 8.53 9.25 -17.59
CA VAL A 200 7.33 8.41 -17.62
C VAL A 200 7.22 7.63 -18.93
N TRP A 201 7.70 8.18 -20.04
CA TRP A 201 7.74 7.48 -21.31
C TRP A 201 8.69 6.28 -21.27
N ASP A 202 9.90 6.46 -20.75
CA ASP A 202 10.90 5.39 -20.67
C ASP A 202 10.42 4.23 -19.80
N LYS A 203 9.69 4.53 -18.71
CA LYS A 203 8.98 3.53 -17.90
C LYS A 203 8.00 2.70 -18.73
N LEU A 204 7.24 3.30 -19.66
CA LEU A 204 6.32 2.55 -20.53
C LEU A 204 7.08 1.68 -21.54
N ILE A 205 8.20 2.17 -22.07
CA ILE A 205 9.06 1.41 -22.98
C ILE A 205 9.69 0.21 -22.27
N GLU A 206 10.15 0.36 -21.03
CA GLU A 206 10.73 -0.72 -20.21
C GLU A 206 9.74 -1.88 -19.98
N LEU A 207 8.44 -1.60 -19.95
CA LEU A 207 7.39 -2.63 -19.86
C LEU A 207 7.17 -3.40 -21.16
N ASP A 208 7.83 -3.01 -22.25
CA ASP A 208 7.61 -3.55 -23.60
C ASP A 208 6.12 -3.51 -24.01
N ILE A 209 5.38 -2.50 -23.51
CA ILE A 209 3.92 -2.41 -23.63
C ILE A 209 3.47 -2.19 -25.09
N PHE A 210 4.37 -1.76 -25.97
CA PHE A 210 4.12 -1.56 -27.40
C PHE A 210 4.60 -2.72 -28.28
N SER A 211 4.96 -3.87 -27.67
CA SER A 211 5.38 -5.06 -28.40
C SER A 211 4.29 -5.53 -29.36
N ALA A 212 4.65 -5.63 -30.65
CA ALA A 212 3.78 -6.18 -31.69
C ALA A 212 3.80 -7.72 -31.72
N THR A 213 4.79 -8.34 -31.08
CA THR A 213 5.03 -9.79 -31.14
C THR A 213 4.56 -10.52 -29.89
N LYS A 214 4.72 -9.92 -28.70
CA LYS A 214 4.20 -10.51 -27.45
C LYS A 214 2.69 -10.49 -27.44
N LYS A 215 2.10 -11.61 -27.04
CA LYS A 215 0.66 -11.83 -27.00
C LYS A 215 0.15 -11.85 -25.57
N ILE A 216 -1.07 -11.36 -25.39
CA ILE A 216 -1.79 -11.41 -24.11
C ILE A 216 -2.08 -12.86 -23.72
N GLY A 217 -2.54 -13.70 -24.65
CA GLY A 217 -2.68 -15.15 -24.43
C GLY A 217 -3.74 -15.57 -23.40
N ILE A 218 -4.62 -14.66 -22.98
CA ILE A 218 -5.72 -14.92 -22.04
C ILE A 218 -7.02 -14.65 -22.76
N SER A 219 -7.95 -15.62 -22.78
CA SER A 219 -9.23 -15.47 -23.49
C SER A 219 -10.26 -14.73 -22.65
N ASN A 220 -11.02 -13.82 -23.28
CA ASN A 220 -12.01 -12.96 -22.65
C ASN A 220 -11.49 -12.27 -21.38
N ALA A 221 -10.28 -11.74 -21.46
CA ALA A 221 -9.61 -11.09 -20.35
C ALA A 221 -10.22 -9.71 -20.08
N THR A 222 -10.24 -9.29 -18.82
CA THR A 222 -10.51 -7.88 -18.47
C THR A 222 -9.30 -7.01 -18.80
N PRO A 223 -9.46 -5.68 -18.99
CA PRO A 223 -8.33 -4.76 -19.13
C PRO A 223 -7.27 -4.94 -18.04
N ALA A 224 -7.70 -5.08 -16.79
CA ALA A 224 -6.83 -5.33 -15.65
C ALA A 224 -6.04 -6.64 -15.78
N GLN A 225 -6.66 -7.73 -16.26
CA GLN A 225 -5.96 -9.01 -16.48
C GLN A 225 -4.92 -8.90 -17.59
N MET A 226 -5.26 -8.19 -18.67
CA MET A 226 -4.34 -7.93 -19.79
C MET A 226 -3.14 -7.10 -19.33
N LEU A 227 -3.38 -6.01 -18.59
CA LEU A 227 -2.31 -5.20 -17.99
C LEU A 227 -1.46 -6.03 -17.02
N GLN A 228 -2.09 -6.84 -16.16
CA GLN A 228 -1.38 -7.71 -15.23
C GLN A 228 -0.41 -8.65 -15.96
N LYS A 229 -0.83 -9.23 -17.09
CA LYS A 229 0.02 -10.11 -17.91
C LYS A 229 1.26 -9.36 -18.42
N ILE A 230 1.10 -8.15 -18.94
CA ILE A 230 2.22 -7.33 -19.41
C ILE A 230 3.18 -7.04 -18.26
N LEU A 231 2.66 -6.60 -17.11
CA LEU A 231 3.48 -6.28 -15.94
C LEU A 231 4.23 -7.50 -15.41
N LEU A 232 3.62 -8.70 -15.44
CA LEU A 232 4.27 -9.93 -14.97
C LEU A 232 5.53 -10.26 -15.79
N ASP A 233 5.54 -9.96 -17.08
CA ASP A 233 6.72 -10.19 -17.92
C ASP A 233 7.91 -9.28 -17.55
N SER A 234 7.65 -8.12 -16.95
CA SER A 234 8.68 -7.11 -16.63
C SER A 234 9.00 -6.99 -15.14
N TRP A 235 8.05 -7.31 -14.26
CA TRP A 235 8.13 -7.05 -12.81
C TRP A 235 8.24 -8.32 -11.97
N THR A 236 8.53 -9.46 -12.57
CA THR A 236 8.84 -10.67 -11.79
C THR A 236 10.15 -10.45 -11.04
N LEU A 237 10.16 -10.79 -9.75
CA LEU A 237 11.36 -10.79 -8.91
C LEU A 237 12.26 -11.95 -9.35
N GLU A 238 13.54 -11.70 -9.60
CA GLU A 238 14.50 -12.75 -10.01
C GLU A 238 14.98 -13.56 -8.79
N GLU A 239 15.59 -14.73 -9.03
CA GLU A 239 15.92 -15.73 -7.99
C GLU A 239 16.65 -15.13 -6.77
N ASP A 240 17.72 -14.34 -7.00
CA ASP A 240 18.55 -13.74 -5.93
C ASP A 240 18.09 -12.35 -5.49
N GLU A 241 17.01 -11.82 -6.08
CA GLU A 241 16.52 -10.50 -5.75
C GLU A 241 15.69 -10.50 -4.46
N LYS A 242 15.76 -9.38 -3.75
CA LYS A 242 15.14 -9.21 -2.44
C LYS A 242 14.02 -8.20 -2.53
N ASP A 243 12.93 -8.48 -1.83
CA ASP A 243 11.92 -7.49 -1.52
C ASP A 243 12.17 -6.84 -0.15
N MET A 244 11.33 -5.86 0.15
CA MET A 244 11.36 -5.12 1.39
C MET A 244 9.95 -4.67 1.76
N ILE A 245 9.62 -4.82 3.04
CA ILE A 245 8.44 -4.22 3.64
C ILE A 245 8.89 -2.98 4.41
N ILE A 246 8.24 -1.87 4.14
CA ILE A 246 8.34 -0.65 4.94
C ILE A 246 6.98 -0.35 5.53
N MET A 247 6.95 -0.06 6.83
CA MET A 247 5.78 0.47 7.51
C MET A 247 6.18 1.69 8.33
N HIS A 248 5.33 2.69 8.37
CA HIS A 248 5.55 3.93 9.09
C HIS A 248 4.24 4.46 9.66
N HIS A 249 4.20 4.64 10.97
CA HIS A 249 3.09 5.24 11.69
C HIS A 249 3.50 6.59 12.28
N LYS A 250 2.58 7.55 12.28
CA LYS A 250 2.72 8.82 13.01
C LYS A 250 1.59 8.96 14.01
N PHE A 251 1.95 9.29 15.24
CA PHE A 251 1.02 9.50 16.34
C PHE A 251 1.24 10.91 16.89
N GLY A 252 0.27 11.79 16.70
CA GLY A 252 0.23 13.09 17.37
C GLY A 252 -0.73 13.04 18.54
N TYR A 253 -0.30 13.52 19.70
CA TYR A 253 -1.10 13.52 20.93
C TYR A 253 -0.85 14.77 21.77
N GLU A 254 -1.81 15.08 22.63
CA GLU A 254 -1.72 16.17 23.60
C GLU A 254 -1.68 15.59 25.03
N LEU A 255 -0.68 16.00 25.80
CA LEU A 255 -0.49 15.61 27.19
C LEU A 255 -0.19 16.87 28.01
N ASN A 256 -1.00 17.14 29.04
CA ASN A 256 -0.87 18.33 29.89
C ASN A 256 -0.80 19.66 29.10
N GLY A 257 -1.61 19.79 28.04
CA GLY A 257 -1.65 20.97 27.17
C GLY A 257 -0.47 21.10 26.20
N LYS A 258 0.47 20.14 26.18
CA LYS A 258 1.60 20.12 25.24
C LYS A 258 1.37 19.08 24.15
N LYS A 259 1.68 19.45 22.91
CA LYS A 259 1.59 18.55 21.76
C LYS A 259 2.90 17.80 21.56
N HIS A 260 2.79 16.52 21.28
CA HIS A 260 3.89 15.59 21.08
C HIS A 260 3.64 14.75 19.83
N GLN A 261 4.71 14.22 19.25
CA GLN A 261 4.60 13.29 18.12
C GLN A 261 5.59 12.13 18.27
N ILE A 262 5.09 10.92 18.03
CA ILE A 262 5.88 9.69 17.90
C ILE A 262 5.79 9.22 16.45
N GLU A 263 6.94 8.88 15.89
CA GLU A 263 7.02 8.13 14.63
C GLU A 263 7.48 6.71 14.94
N SER A 264 6.77 5.70 14.43
CA SER A 264 7.11 4.29 14.59
C SER A 264 7.32 3.66 13.22
N SER A 265 8.52 3.14 12.98
CA SER A 265 8.92 2.65 11.64
C SER A 265 9.44 1.23 11.70
N LEU A 266 9.10 0.43 10.68
CA LEU A 266 9.56 -0.93 10.49
C LEU A 266 10.15 -1.04 9.08
N VAL A 267 11.31 -1.68 8.97
CA VAL A 267 11.86 -2.16 7.70
C VAL A 267 12.27 -3.60 7.84
N VAL A 268 11.74 -4.45 6.97
CA VAL A 268 12.09 -5.87 6.87
C VAL A 268 12.51 -6.15 5.44
N LYS A 269 13.66 -6.80 5.26
CA LYS A 269 14.12 -7.26 3.94
C LYS A 269 13.95 -8.76 3.81
N GLY A 270 13.63 -9.19 2.59
CA GLY A 270 13.62 -10.59 2.22
C GLY A 270 15.04 -11.11 2.02
N GLU A 271 15.13 -12.41 1.79
CA GLU A 271 16.40 -13.08 1.53
C GLU A 271 16.59 -13.36 0.03
N ASN A 272 15.51 -13.71 -0.68
CA ASN A 272 15.48 -14.02 -2.11
C ASN A 272 14.02 -14.10 -2.62
N GLN A 273 13.81 -14.55 -3.86
CA GLN A 273 12.49 -14.67 -4.49
C GLN A 273 11.51 -15.56 -3.71
N THR A 274 12.01 -16.55 -2.97
CA THR A 274 11.19 -17.51 -2.21
C THR A 274 10.90 -16.99 -0.79
N PHE A 275 11.95 -16.58 -0.08
CA PHE A 275 11.88 -16.11 1.30
C PHE A 275 11.79 -14.58 1.34
N THR A 276 10.66 -14.07 0.86
CA THR A 276 10.39 -12.63 0.78
C THR A 276 10.05 -12.03 2.16
N ALA A 277 10.35 -10.74 2.37
CA ALA A 277 9.86 -9.96 3.50
C ALA A 277 8.35 -10.00 3.58
N MET A 278 7.65 -9.94 2.45
CA MET A 278 6.20 -10.11 2.41
C MET A 278 5.76 -11.47 2.97
N ALA A 279 6.30 -12.58 2.46
CA ALA A 279 5.94 -13.91 2.94
C ALA A 279 6.25 -14.06 4.43
N LYS A 280 7.39 -13.54 4.89
CA LYS A 280 7.80 -13.54 6.29
C LYS A 280 6.83 -12.73 7.17
N THR A 281 6.50 -11.51 6.78
CA THR A 281 5.64 -10.59 7.57
C THR A 281 4.15 -10.91 7.47
N VAL A 282 3.72 -11.74 6.52
CA VAL A 282 2.36 -12.30 6.49
C VAL A 282 2.30 -13.65 7.21
N GLY A 283 3.24 -14.55 6.95
CA GLY A 283 3.21 -15.92 7.44
C GLY A 283 3.52 -16.06 8.93
N LEU A 284 4.53 -15.34 9.44
CA LEU A 284 4.91 -15.44 10.85
C LEU A 284 3.81 -14.98 11.80
N PRO A 285 3.13 -13.82 11.61
CA PRO A 285 2.04 -13.43 12.50
C PRO A 285 0.90 -14.46 12.54
N VAL A 286 0.53 -15.05 11.39
CA VAL A 286 -0.46 -16.12 11.32
C VAL A 286 -0.02 -17.35 12.12
N ALA A 287 1.22 -17.80 11.93
CA ALA A 287 1.76 -18.98 12.61
C ALA A 287 1.83 -18.76 14.13
N ILE A 288 2.36 -17.62 14.57
CA ILE A 288 2.47 -17.26 15.98
C ILE A 288 1.08 -17.18 16.61
N ALA A 289 0.13 -16.45 16.00
CA ALA A 289 -1.23 -16.35 16.53
C ALA A 289 -1.91 -17.72 16.65
N THR A 290 -1.69 -18.61 15.67
CA THR A 290 -2.20 -19.98 15.70
C THR A 290 -1.66 -20.76 16.90
N LEU A 291 -0.34 -20.70 17.14
CA LEU A 291 0.30 -21.35 18.29
C LEU A 291 -0.22 -20.77 19.62
N LYS A 292 -0.34 -19.45 19.73
CA LYS A 292 -0.86 -18.77 20.93
C LYS A 292 -2.31 -19.18 21.25
N ILE A 293 -3.15 -19.36 20.23
CA ILE A 293 -4.53 -19.84 20.41
C ILE A 293 -4.53 -21.32 20.86
N LEU A 294 -3.75 -22.18 20.20
CA LEU A 294 -3.67 -23.62 20.54
C LEU A 294 -3.12 -23.85 21.95
N ASN A 295 -2.15 -23.03 22.38
CA ASN A 295 -1.56 -23.07 23.71
C ASN A 295 -2.40 -22.36 24.79
N LYS A 296 -3.58 -21.83 24.43
CA LYS A 296 -4.49 -21.10 25.33
C LYS A 296 -3.87 -19.84 25.95
N GLU A 297 -2.94 -19.19 25.24
CA GLU A 297 -2.45 -17.85 25.57
C GLU A 297 -3.43 -16.77 25.07
N ILE A 298 -4.08 -17.01 23.93
CA ILE A 298 -5.18 -16.18 23.41
C ILE A 298 -6.48 -17.00 23.52
N THR A 299 -7.41 -16.52 24.33
CA THR A 299 -8.59 -17.29 24.75
C THR A 299 -9.91 -16.57 24.57
N THR A 300 -9.90 -15.24 24.44
CA THR A 300 -11.14 -14.48 24.25
C THR A 300 -11.88 -15.01 23.00
N PRO A 301 -13.13 -15.48 23.13
CA PRO A 301 -13.85 -16.09 22.02
C PRO A 301 -14.48 -15.03 21.11
N GLY A 302 -14.91 -15.43 19.92
CA GLY A 302 -15.56 -14.53 18.96
C GLY A 302 -14.82 -14.43 17.64
N VAL A 303 -15.32 -13.56 16.77
CA VAL A 303 -14.64 -13.11 15.56
C VAL A 303 -13.82 -11.88 15.96
N GLN A 304 -12.50 -11.97 15.84
CA GLN A 304 -11.57 -10.99 16.41
C GLN A 304 -10.63 -10.38 15.37
N LEU A 305 -10.14 -9.20 15.75
CA LEU A 305 -9.05 -8.45 15.13
C LEU A 305 -7.89 -8.38 16.15
N PRO A 306 -6.64 -8.21 15.71
CA PRO A 306 -5.49 -8.21 16.62
C PRO A 306 -5.25 -6.83 17.25
N ILE A 307 -6.31 -6.26 17.83
CA ILE A 307 -6.31 -4.90 18.41
C ILE A 307 -6.29 -4.91 19.95
N THR A 308 -6.47 -6.05 20.58
CA THR A 308 -6.46 -6.19 22.03
C THR A 308 -5.07 -6.57 22.55
N LYS A 309 -4.74 -6.12 23.75
CA LYS A 309 -3.43 -6.40 24.39
C LYS A 309 -3.14 -7.88 24.59
N GLU A 310 -4.17 -8.70 24.82
CA GLU A 310 -4.05 -10.17 24.89
C GLU A 310 -3.43 -10.73 23.59
N VAL A 311 -3.73 -10.10 22.45
CA VAL A 311 -3.31 -10.58 21.13
C VAL A 311 -2.01 -9.90 20.69
N TYR A 312 -1.98 -8.56 20.60
CA TYR A 312 -0.84 -7.88 19.99
C TYR A 312 0.45 -8.03 20.81
N ALA A 313 0.37 -8.02 22.14
CA ALA A 313 1.57 -7.99 22.97
C ALA A 313 2.43 -9.26 22.87
N PRO A 314 1.88 -10.49 23.01
CA PRO A 314 2.68 -11.69 22.85
C PRO A 314 3.17 -11.89 21.40
N ILE A 315 2.36 -11.52 20.41
CA ILE A 315 2.71 -11.71 19.00
C ILE A 315 3.85 -10.75 18.59
N LEU A 316 3.73 -9.46 18.88
CA LEU A 316 4.79 -8.49 18.58
C LEU A 316 6.10 -8.84 19.27
N LYS A 317 6.04 -9.28 20.54
CA LYS A 317 7.23 -9.72 21.29
C LYS A 317 7.95 -10.87 20.60
N GLU A 318 7.21 -11.88 20.13
CA GLU A 318 7.80 -13.03 19.43
C GLU A 318 8.30 -12.67 18.03
N LEU A 319 7.61 -11.77 17.32
CA LEU A 319 8.06 -11.24 16.03
C LEU A 319 9.42 -10.51 16.10
N GLU A 320 9.76 -9.89 17.24
CA GLU A 320 11.08 -9.28 17.44
C GLU A 320 12.23 -10.30 17.32
N GLU A 321 12.02 -11.55 17.74
CA GLU A 321 13.03 -12.63 17.64
C GLU A 321 13.36 -12.97 16.18
N TYR A 322 12.43 -12.69 15.27
CA TYR A 322 12.61 -12.85 13.82
C TYR A 322 13.08 -11.56 13.13
N GLY A 323 13.46 -10.53 13.89
CA GLY A 323 13.92 -9.24 13.38
C GLY A 323 12.80 -8.35 12.83
N ILE A 324 11.53 -8.65 13.14
CA ILE A 324 10.39 -7.80 12.79
C ILE A 324 10.10 -6.90 13.99
N LYS A 325 10.76 -5.74 14.00
CA LYS A 325 10.72 -4.81 15.13
C LYS A 325 10.54 -3.37 14.67
N PHE A 326 9.67 -2.63 15.36
CA PHE A 326 9.51 -1.21 15.15
C PHE A 326 10.58 -0.42 15.90
N THR A 327 11.03 0.66 15.27
CA THR A 327 11.85 1.69 15.90
C THR A 327 10.99 2.94 16.08
N GLU A 328 10.86 3.37 17.32
CA GLU A 328 10.09 4.57 17.69
C GLU A 328 11.03 5.77 17.88
N LYS A 329 10.60 6.95 17.43
CA LYS A 329 11.31 8.21 17.63
C LYS A 329 10.34 9.31 18.02
N GLN A 330 10.70 10.07 19.05
CA GLN A 330 10.01 11.32 19.39
C GLN A 330 10.46 12.42 18.43
N VAL A 331 9.49 13.13 17.85
CA VAL A 331 9.73 14.25 16.94
C VAL A 331 8.84 15.44 17.31
N PRO A 332 9.19 16.67 16.89
CA PRO A 332 8.29 17.80 17.06
C PRO A 332 6.95 17.55 16.37
N TYR A 333 5.85 17.89 17.05
CA TYR A 333 4.53 17.89 16.42
C TYR A 333 4.43 19.08 15.47
N LEU A 334 4.33 18.81 14.16
CA LEU A 334 4.19 19.85 13.13
C LEU A 334 2.75 20.01 12.62
N GLY A 335 1.89 19.01 12.87
CA GLY A 335 0.57 18.94 12.25
C GLY A 335 0.63 19.00 10.72
N TYR A 336 -0.47 19.37 10.07
CA TYR A 336 -0.51 19.64 8.62
C TYR A 336 -0.30 21.11 8.23
N ASN A 337 -0.11 21.99 9.21
CA ASN A 337 0.11 23.41 8.96
C ASN A 337 1.20 23.99 9.89
N PRO A 338 2.49 23.86 9.53
CA PRO A 338 3.58 24.43 10.32
C PRO A 338 3.61 25.98 10.27
N GLU A 339 2.97 26.59 9.26
CA GLU A 339 2.88 28.04 9.07
C GLU A 339 1.41 28.45 8.88
N ASN A 340 0.62 28.51 9.96
CA ASN A 340 -0.73 29.08 9.92
C ASN A 340 -0.73 30.51 9.35
N VAL A 341 -0.80 30.65 8.03
CA VAL A 341 -1.31 31.83 7.37
C VAL A 341 -2.81 31.62 7.31
N VAL A 342 -3.50 32.16 8.32
CA VAL A 342 -4.95 32.31 8.28
C VAL A 342 -5.21 33.28 7.12
N GLY A 343 -5.63 32.73 5.98
CA GLY A 343 -6.02 33.49 4.79
C GLY A 343 -7.36 34.19 4.98
#